data_AF-A0A3D1GAM2-F1
#
_entry.id   AF-A0A3D1GAM2-F1
#
_cell.length_a   1.000
_cell.length_b   1.000
_cell.length_c   1.000
_cell.angle_alpha   90.00
_cell.angle_beta   90.00
_cell.angle_gamma   90.00
#
_symmetry.space_group_name_H-M   'P 1'
#
loop_
_entity.id
_entity.type
_entity.pdbx_description
1 polymer ?
#
loop_
_entity_poly.entity_id
_entity_poly.type
_entity_poly.pdbx_seq_one_letter_code
_entity_poly.pdbx_strand_id
1 'polypeptide(L)'
;MEQLPFNIPKSLSSYVETFDNDPVKATKKLQRHVKKRDPDAVGHFLLAWFYHIQEQNQEAIKEALIAKNYAPGSPLMEHLHYFLVHPELFDAIVPESGYSDEKKLKQAHRSSPILDLDRLIEMLEAVESKSIRLPDDESEVSDEDLSDSASDVEDIVSETLARIHVMQGKTQEAIKMYERLIVENSDRADHYTSEIDKLKKD
;
A
#
# COMPACT_ATOMS: atom_id res chain seq x y z
N MET A 1 0.29 -11.57 -33.08
CA MET A 1 0.55 -11.51 -31.62
C MET A 1 1.26 -12.76 -31.12
N GLU A 2 2.09 -12.65 -30.08
CA GLU A 2 2.65 -13.79 -29.35
C GLU A 2 1.56 -14.63 -28.65
N GLN A 3 1.86 -15.89 -28.37
CA GLN A 3 0.93 -16.81 -27.70
C GLN A 3 0.82 -16.43 -26.22
N LEU A 4 -0.37 -16.06 -25.78
CA LEU A 4 -0.65 -15.81 -24.37
C LEU A 4 -0.66 -17.13 -23.60
N PRO A 5 -0.14 -17.17 -22.36
CA PRO A 5 -0.02 -18.39 -21.57
C PRO A 5 -1.35 -18.90 -20.98
N PHE A 6 -2.49 -18.33 -21.37
CA PHE A 6 -3.81 -18.74 -20.88
C PHE A 6 -4.91 -18.57 -21.93
N ASN A 7 -6.04 -19.25 -21.72
CA ASN A 7 -7.19 -19.17 -22.61
C ASN A 7 -8.01 -17.90 -22.36
N ILE A 8 -8.17 -17.09 -23.40
CA ILE A 8 -8.92 -15.84 -23.35
C ILE A 8 -10.42 -16.14 -23.35
N PRO A 9 -11.22 -15.53 -22.45
CA PRO A 9 -12.68 -15.65 -22.49
C PRO A 9 -13.26 -15.22 -23.84
N LYS A 10 -14.30 -15.93 -24.31
CA LYS A 10 -14.97 -15.64 -25.59
C LYS A 10 -15.51 -14.21 -25.70
N SER A 11 -15.82 -13.56 -24.57
CA SER A 11 -16.23 -12.16 -24.52
C SER A 11 -15.11 -11.19 -24.93
N LEU A 12 -13.85 -11.58 -24.71
CA LEU A 12 -12.68 -10.73 -24.91
C LEU A 12 -11.88 -11.08 -26.17
N SER A 13 -12.07 -12.27 -26.76
CA SER A 13 -11.36 -12.72 -27.96
C SER A 13 -11.51 -11.77 -29.16
N SER A 14 -12.69 -11.17 -29.33
CA SER A 14 -12.94 -10.21 -30.42
C SER A 14 -12.05 -8.95 -30.35
N TYR A 15 -11.61 -8.54 -29.15
CA TYR A 15 -10.71 -7.40 -29.00
C TYR A 15 -9.28 -7.73 -29.43
N VAL A 16 -8.88 -8.99 -29.27
CA VAL A 16 -7.57 -9.50 -29.69
C VAL A 16 -7.53 -9.59 -31.22
N GLU A 17 -8.53 -10.19 -31.85
CA GLU A 17 -8.62 -10.25 -33.32
C GLU A 17 -8.64 -8.86 -33.98
N THR A 18 -9.31 -7.89 -33.34
CA THR A 18 -9.34 -6.50 -33.84
C THR A 18 -8.07 -5.72 -33.55
N PHE A 19 -7.26 -6.14 -32.57
CA PHE A 19 -6.00 -5.51 -32.24
C PHE A 19 -4.95 -5.71 -33.33
N ASP A 20 -4.88 -6.90 -33.93
CA ASP A 20 -3.95 -7.17 -35.06
C ASP A 20 -4.22 -6.24 -36.27
N ASN A 21 -5.45 -5.74 -36.42
CA ASN A 21 -5.85 -4.85 -37.52
C ASN A 21 -5.70 -3.36 -37.18
N ASP A 22 -6.13 -2.95 -35.98
CA ASP A 22 -6.17 -1.54 -35.55
C ASP A 22 -5.88 -1.44 -34.02
N PRO A 23 -4.60 -1.41 -33.59
CA PRO A 23 -4.23 -1.55 -32.17
C PRO A 23 -4.78 -0.41 -31.30
N VAL A 24 -4.73 0.83 -31.80
CA VAL A 24 -5.21 2.02 -31.07
C VAL A 24 -6.72 1.98 -30.85
N LYS A 25 -7.50 1.55 -31.86
CA LYS A 25 -8.96 1.48 -31.74
C LYS A 25 -9.39 0.32 -30.86
N ALA A 26 -8.73 -0.84 -30.99
CA ALA A 26 -8.99 -2.01 -30.15
C ALA A 26 -8.75 -1.70 -28.67
N THR A 27 -7.63 -1.05 -28.35
CA THR A 27 -7.30 -0.62 -26.97
C THR A 27 -8.36 0.32 -26.40
N LYS A 28 -8.78 1.35 -27.15
CA LYS A 28 -9.84 2.26 -26.70
C LYS A 28 -11.19 1.56 -26.49
N LYS A 29 -11.54 0.60 -27.36
CA LYS A 29 -12.78 -0.19 -27.21
C LYS A 29 -12.71 -1.11 -25.99
N LEU A 30 -11.59 -1.78 -25.77
CA LEU A 30 -11.36 -2.63 -24.60
C LEU A 30 -11.41 -1.79 -23.31
N GLN A 31 -10.76 -0.64 -23.29
CA GLN A 31 -10.76 0.27 -22.14
C GLN A 31 -12.19 0.70 -21.77
N ARG A 32 -13.03 0.99 -22.77
CA ARG A 32 -14.46 1.29 -22.55
C ARG A 32 -15.24 0.08 -22.05
N HIS A 33 -14.90 -1.13 -22.50
CA HIS A 33 -15.53 -2.36 -22.03
C HIS A 33 -15.22 -2.61 -20.55
N VAL A 34 -13.93 -2.56 -20.19
CA VAL A 34 -13.44 -2.77 -18.82
C VAL A 34 -13.98 -1.72 -17.85
N LYS A 35 -14.15 -0.46 -18.29
CA LYS A 35 -14.76 0.59 -17.46
C LYS A 35 -16.28 0.45 -17.26
N LYS A 36 -17.00 -0.21 -18.18
CA LYS A 36 -18.47 -0.29 -18.17
C LYS A 36 -19.01 -1.58 -17.56
N ARG A 37 -18.29 -2.67 -17.71
CA ARG A 37 -18.63 -4.00 -17.19
C ARG A 37 -17.82 -4.23 -15.92
N ASP A 38 -18.29 -5.08 -15.00
CA ASP A 38 -17.55 -5.39 -13.78
C ASP A 38 -16.07 -5.65 -14.08
N PRO A 39 -15.16 -5.00 -13.36
CA PRO A 39 -13.75 -5.03 -13.69
C PRO A 39 -13.20 -6.45 -13.51
N ASP A 40 -12.61 -6.97 -14.59
CA ASP A 40 -12.09 -8.34 -14.70
C ASP A 40 -10.56 -8.28 -14.76
N ALA A 41 -9.89 -9.16 -14.02
CA ALA A 41 -8.43 -9.29 -14.04
C ALA A 41 -7.91 -9.55 -15.46
N VAL A 42 -8.62 -10.37 -16.25
CA VAL A 42 -8.23 -10.67 -17.64
C VAL A 42 -8.38 -9.45 -18.55
N GLY A 43 -9.39 -8.61 -18.32
CA GLY A 43 -9.59 -7.37 -19.06
C GLY A 43 -8.45 -6.37 -18.85
N HIS A 44 -8.03 -6.20 -17.58
CA HIS A 44 -6.89 -5.37 -17.22
C HIS A 44 -5.55 -5.95 -17.71
N PHE A 45 -5.39 -7.28 -17.69
CA PHE A 45 -4.24 -7.95 -18.31
C PHE A 45 -4.13 -7.61 -19.81
N LEU A 46 -5.23 -7.74 -20.56
CA LEU A 46 -5.21 -7.48 -22.00
C LEU A 46 -4.93 -6.01 -22.30
N LEU A 47 -5.43 -5.09 -21.47
CA LEU A 47 -5.07 -3.67 -21.58
C LEU A 47 -3.58 -3.44 -21.34
N ALA A 48 -3.02 -4.04 -20.29
CA ALA A 48 -1.59 -3.95 -19.99
C ALA A 48 -0.75 -4.48 -21.16
N TRP A 49 -1.13 -5.62 -21.72
CA TRP A 49 -0.47 -6.22 -22.88
C TRP A 49 -0.56 -5.35 -24.14
N PHE A 50 -1.74 -4.79 -24.41
CA PHE A 50 -1.93 -3.89 -25.55
C PHE A 50 -1.11 -2.60 -25.42
N TYR A 51 -1.00 -2.05 -24.21
CA TYR A 51 -0.14 -0.90 -23.94
C TYR A 51 1.34 -1.23 -24.09
N HIS A 52 1.76 -2.42 -23.64
CA HIS A 52 3.12 -2.90 -23.82
C HIS A 52 3.51 -3.01 -25.30
N ILE A 53 2.65 -3.63 -26.13
CA ILE A 53 2.90 -3.72 -27.59
C ILE A 53 2.95 -2.33 -28.25
N GLN A 54 2.23 -1.35 -27.69
CA GLN A 54 2.25 0.04 -28.17
C GLN A 54 3.41 0.88 -27.56
N GLU A 55 4.37 0.25 -26.87
CA GLU A 55 5.50 0.89 -26.20
C GLU A 55 5.09 1.90 -25.09
N GLN A 56 3.84 1.82 -24.63
CA GLN A 56 3.26 2.63 -23.56
C GLN A 56 3.50 1.98 -22.19
N ASN A 57 4.76 1.96 -21.79
CA ASN A 57 5.22 1.19 -20.61
C ASN A 57 4.58 1.66 -19.29
N GLN A 58 4.36 2.96 -19.12
CA GLN A 58 3.77 3.49 -17.89
C GLN A 58 2.31 3.04 -17.72
N GLU A 59 1.52 3.13 -18.80
CA GLU A 59 0.14 2.66 -18.83
C GLU A 59 0.06 1.14 -18.70
N ALA A 60 0.99 0.42 -19.34
CA ALA A 60 1.09 -1.03 -19.24
C ALA A 60 1.29 -1.49 -17.78
N ILE A 61 2.25 -0.89 -17.06
CA ILE A 61 2.53 -1.21 -15.66
C ILE A 61 1.34 -0.86 -14.78
N LYS A 62 0.69 0.29 -15.01
CA LYS A 62 -0.48 0.71 -14.23
C LYS A 62 -1.61 -0.31 -14.34
N GLU A 63 -1.97 -0.71 -15.55
CA GLU A 63 -3.03 -1.72 -15.77
C GLU A 63 -2.61 -3.10 -15.23
N ALA A 64 -1.32 -3.44 -15.29
CA ALA A 64 -0.80 -4.68 -14.72
C ALA A 64 -0.96 -4.75 -13.19
N LEU A 65 -0.69 -3.65 -12.49
CA LEU A 65 -0.91 -3.56 -11.04
C LEU A 65 -2.39 -3.64 -10.68
N ILE A 66 -3.27 -3.08 -11.51
CA ILE A 66 -4.72 -3.22 -11.33
C ILE A 66 -5.12 -4.69 -11.51
N ALA A 67 -4.61 -5.40 -12.52
CA ALA A 67 -4.86 -6.82 -12.72
C ALA A 67 -4.41 -7.66 -11.51
N LYS A 68 -3.25 -7.36 -10.92
CA LYS A 68 -2.77 -7.96 -9.66
C LYS A 68 -3.79 -7.78 -8.53
N ASN A 69 -4.35 -6.58 -8.39
CA ASN A 69 -5.32 -6.29 -7.33
C ASN A 69 -6.65 -7.06 -7.50
N TYR A 70 -7.05 -7.36 -8.74
CA TYR A 70 -8.25 -8.16 -9.01
C TYR A 70 -8.04 -9.67 -8.85
N ALA A 71 -6.83 -10.17 -9.10
CA ALA A 71 -6.48 -11.58 -8.94
C ALA A 71 -5.23 -11.78 -8.06
N PRO A 72 -5.28 -11.39 -6.77
CA PRO A 72 -4.20 -11.65 -5.83
C PRO A 72 -4.10 -13.16 -5.59
N GLY A 73 -2.93 -13.74 -5.86
CA GLY A 73 -2.69 -15.19 -5.77
C GLY A 73 -2.62 -15.90 -7.12
N SER A 74 -2.93 -15.24 -8.23
CA SER A 74 -2.55 -15.77 -9.55
C SER A 74 -1.06 -15.48 -9.78
N PRO A 75 -0.18 -16.50 -9.94
CA PRO A 75 1.26 -16.28 -10.12
C PRO A 75 1.58 -15.34 -11.29
N LEU A 76 0.80 -15.49 -12.37
CA LEU A 76 0.92 -14.66 -13.57
C LEU A 76 0.56 -13.19 -13.33
N MET A 77 -0.59 -12.91 -12.72
CA MET A 77 -1.06 -11.54 -12.51
C MET A 77 -0.21 -10.82 -11.47
N GLU A 78 0.28 -11.56 -10.47
CA GLU A 78 1.14 -11.02 -9.42
C GLU A 78 2.45 -10.44 -9.98
N HIS A 79 3.03 -11.10 -10.98
CA HIS A 79 4.30 -10.73 -11.60
C HIS A 79 4.13 -10.10 -12.99
N LEU A 80 2.89 -9.77 -13.39
CA LEU A 80 2.61 -9.23 -14.72
C LEU A 80 3.43 -7.99 -15.05
N HIS A 81 3.51 -7.05 -14.10
CA HIS A 81 4.29 -5.83 -14.25
C HIS A 81 5.79 -6.10 -14.45
N TYR A 82 6.33 -7.15 -13.84
CA TYR A 82 7.71 -7.58 -14.02
C TYR A 82 7.92 -8.18 -15.41
N PHE A 83 7.01 -9.05 -15.84
CA PHE A 83 7.07 -9.67 -17.18
C PHE A 83 7.07 -8.63 -18.29
N LEU A 84 6.24 -7.58 -18.21
CA LEU A 84 6.16 -6.55 -19.25
C LEU A 84 7.42 -5.68 -19.38
N VAL A 85 8.32 -5.71 -18.39
CA VAL A 85 9.59 -4.97 -18.41
C VAL A 85 10.75 -5.89 -18.79
N HIS A 86 10.59 -7.20 -18.61
CA HIS A 86 11.64 -8.17 -18.84
C HIS A 86 11.75 -8.55 -20.33
N PRO A 87 12.96 -8.68 -20.90
CA PRO A 87 13.13 -9.07 -22.31
C PRO A 87 12.58 -10.48 -22.62
N GLU A 88 12.53 -11.35 -21.63
CA GLU A 88 11.99 -12.72 -21.75
C GLU A 88 10.48 -12.81 -21.43
N LEU A 89 9.82 -11.66 -21.17
CA LEU A 89 8.38 -11.57 -20.96
C LEU A 89 7.86 -12.60 -19.94
N PHE A 90 6.98 -13.51 -20.36
CA PHE A 90 6.34 -14.51 -19.51
C PHE A 90 7.24 -15.69 -19.14
N ASP A 91 8.36 -15.87 -19.84
CA ASP A 91 9.35 -16.92 -19.56
C ASP A 91 10.40 -16.46 -18.54
N ALA A 92 10.35 -15.20 -18.11
CA ALA A 92 11.28 -14.64 -17.14
C ALA A 92 11.23 -15.42 -15.81
N ILE A 93 12.41 -15.75 -15.30
CA ILE A 93 12.53 -16.41 -13.99
C ILE A 93 12.08 -15.44 -12.91
N VAL A 94 10.94 -15.75 -12.29
CA VAL A 94 10.49 -15.01 -11.11
C VAL A 94 11.24 -15.56 -9.89
N PRO A 95 11.99 -14.72 -9.15
CA PRO A 95 12.57 -15.17 -7.90
C PRO A 95 11.42 -15.52 -6.95
N GLU A 96 11.39 -16.76 -6.46
CA GLU A 96 10.48 -17.18 -5.39
C GLU A 96 10.84 -16.35 -4.15
N SER A 97 10.12 -15.24 -3.93
CA SER A 97 10.31 -14.48 -2.71
C SER A 97 9.90 -15.39 -1.56
N GLY A 98 10.87 -15.85 -0.77
CA GLY A 98 10.67 -16.68 0.41
C GLY A 98 9.89 -16.01 1.55
N TYR A 99 9.04 -15.02 1.25
CA TYR A 99 8.00 -14.55 2.14
C TYR A 99 6.87 -15.58 2.15
N SER A 100 7.11 -16.63 2.95
CA SER A 100 6.12 -17.51 3.58
C SER A 100 4.65 -17.18 3.28
N ASP A 101 3.97 -18.14 2.67
CA ASP A 101 2.52 -18.27 2.45
C ASP A 101 1.66 -18.28 3.74
N GLU A 102 2.16 -17.75 4.86
CA GLU A 102 1.53 -17.81 6.19
C GLU A 102 1.40 -16.45 6.87
N LYS A 103 0.86 -15.45 6.19
CA LYS A 103 -0.06 -14.53 6.87
C LYS A 103 -1.27 -14.33 5.99
N LYS A 104 -2.20 -15.28 6.05
CA LYS A 104 -3.62 -14.94 5.88
C LYS A 104 -3.90 -13.80 6.85
N LEU A 105 -3.83 -12.56 6.35
CA LEU A 105 -4.41 -11.40 7.01
C LEU A 105 -5.86 -11.81 7.24
N LYS A 106 -6.15 -12.24 8.48
CA LYS A 106 -7.53 -12.37 8.94
C LYS A 106 -8.14 -11.04 8.56
N GLN A 107 -9.13 -11.08 7.67
CA GLN A 107 -9.83 -9.88 7.25
C GLN A 107 -10.24 -9.17 8.54
N ALA A 108 -9.52 -8.10 8.86
CA ALA A 108 -9.85 -7.27 9.99
C ALA A 108 -11.25 -6.78 9.65
N HIS A 109 -12.23 -7.20 10.45
CA HIS A 109 -13.56 -6.64 10.39
C HIS A 109 -13.40 -5.14 10.33
N ARG A 110 -13.84 -4.54 9.21
CA ARG A 110 -13.79 -3.10 8.99
C ARG A 110 -14.51 -2.42 10.15
N SER A 111 -13.73 -1.95 11.11
CA SER A 111 -14.14 -1.14 12.23
C SER A 111 -13.37 0.16 12.09
N SER A 112 -14.04 1.16 11.49
CA SER A 112 -13.76 2.61 11.45
C SER A 112 -12.32 3.14 11.23
N PRO A 113 -12.15 4.25 10.46
CA PRO A 113 -10.85 4.72 9.98
C PRO A 113 -9.90 5.35 11.03
N ILE A 114 -10.26 5.32 12.32
CA ILE A 114 -9.52 5.97 13.41
C ILE A 114 -8.67 4.94 14.19
N LEU A 115 -8.87 3.64 13.96
CA LEU A 115 -8.46 2.58 14.88
C LEU A 115 -7.42 1.62 14.30
N ASP A 116 -6.29 2.17 13.86
CA ASP A 116 -5.02 1.41 13.94
C ASP A 116 -3.81 2.34 14.04
N LEU A 117 -3.98 3.46 14.76
CA LEU A 117 -2.88 4.39 15.06
C LEU A 117 -1.75 3.67 15.82
N ASP A 118 -2.10 2.78 16.75
CA ASP A 118 -1.12 1.99 17.50
C ASP A 118 -0.27 1.10 16.59
N ARG A 119 -0.86 0.52 15.55
CA ARG A 119 -0.12 -0.27 14.57
C ARG A 119 0.76 0.59 13.66
N LEU A 120 0.28 1.77 13.26
CA LEU A 120 1.09 2.71 12.49
C LEU A 120 2.30 3.19 13.30
N ILE A 121 2.11 3.44 14.61
CA ILE A 121 3.17 3.81 15.54
C ILE A 121 4.16 2.65 15.72
N GLU A 122 3.69 1.42 15.93
CA GLU A 122 4.55 0.22 16.02
C GLU A 122 5.40 0.03 14.75
N MET A 123 4.83 0.30 13.57
CA MET A 123 5.53 0.22 12.30
C MET A 123 6.63 1.30 12.16
N LEU A 124 6.38 2.53 12.62
CA LEU A 124 7.35 3.62 12.56
C LEU A 124 8.49 3.43 13.58
N GLU A 125 8.19 2.98 14.78
CA GLU A 125 9.18 2.65 15.81
C GLU A 125 10.15 1.56 15.32
N ALA A 126 9.64 0.55 14.61
CA ALA A 126 10.48 -0.48 14.01
C ALA A 126 11.44 0.08 12.94
N VAL A 127 11.04 1.13 12.22
CA VAL A 127 11.83 1.74 11.13
C VAL A 127 12.89 2.72 11.66
N GLU A 128 12.60 3.49 12.73
CA GLU A 128 13.58 4.41 13.35
C GLU A 128 14.84 3.68 13.84
N SER A 129 14.70 2.45 14.34
CA SER A 129 15.84 1.62 14.76
C SER A 129 16.82 1.28 13.62
N LYS A 130 16.39 1.49 12.37
CA LYS A 130 17.16 1.25 11.14
C LYS A 130 17.38 2.55 10.38
N SER A 131 17.89 3.57 11.08
CA SER A 131 18.41 4.80 10.49
C SER A 131 19.41 4.48 9.37
N ILE A 132 19.02 4.76 8.13
CA ILE A 132 19.89 4.70 6.96
C ILE A 132 20.72 5.98 6.97
N ARG A 133 22.04 5.85 7.07
CA ARG A 133 22.96 6.97 6.79
C ARG A 133 22.95 7.19 5.28
N LEU A 134 22.35 8.29 4.84
CA LEU A 134 22.43 8.73 3.46
C LEU A 134 23.88 9.17 3.15
N PRO A 135 24.46 8.78 2.00
CA PRO A 135 25.66 9.43 1.49
C PRO A 135 25.33 10.87 1.07
N ASP A 136 26.25 11.80 1.36
CA ASP A 136 26.14 13.24 1.07
C ASP A 136 26.16 13.53 -0.45
N ASP A 137 25.14 13.11 -1.19
CA ASP A 137 24.91 13.58 -2.56
C ASP A 137 23.87 14.70 -2.55
N GLU A 138 24.35 15.90 -2.89
CA GLU A 138 23.62 17.17 -3.00
C GLU A 138 22.55 17.14 -4.11
N SER A 139 21.48 16.36 -3.93
CA SER A 139 20.28 16.46 -4.76
C SER A 139 19.19 17.18 -3.99
N GLU A 140 19.03 18.48 -4.29
CA GLU A 140 17.87 19.35 -4.07
C GLU A 140 16.81 18.82 -3.07
N VAL A 141 17.18 18.71 -1.80
CA VAL A 141 16.19 18.70 -0.72
C VAL A 141 15.88 20.16 -0.41
N SER A 142 14.60 20.54 -0.55
CA SER A 142 14.13 21.84 -0.07
C SER A 142 14.39 21.91 1.43
N ASP A 143 15.21 22.86 1.87
CA ASP A 143 15.37 23.26 3.29
C ASP A 143 14.11 23.98 3.82
N GLU A 144 12.93 23.60 3.33
CA GLU A 144 11.68 24.09 3.87
C GLU A 144 11.53 23.57 5.29
N ASP A 145 11.48 24.50 6.23
CA ASP A 145 11.21 24.23 7.63
C ASP A 145 9.75 23.74 7.78
N LEU A 146 9.57 22.42 7.71
CA LEU A 146 8.27 21.76 7.86
C LEU A 146 7.80 21.69 9.33
N SER A 147 8.50 22.32 10.27
CA SER A 147 8.15 22.29 11.70
C SER A 147 6.74 22.83 11.96
N ASP A 148 6.33 23.88 11.22
CA ASP A 148 4.99 24.44 11.31
C ASP A 148 3.91 23.42 10.94
N SER A 149 4.10 22.63 9.88
CA SER A 149 3.17 21.58 9.47
C SER A 149 3.17 20.34 10.37
N ALA A 150 4.20 20.15 11.19
CA ALA A 150 4.26 19.08 12.19
C ALA A 150 3.51 19.42 13.49
N SER A 151 3.23 20.71 13.75
CA SER A 151 2.51 21.16 14.94
C SER A 151 1.02 20.76 14.97
N ASP A 152 0.41 20.51 13.80
CA ASP A 152 -0.97 20.04 13.66
C ASP A 152 -1.20 18.61 14.20
N VAL A 153 -0.13 17.90 14.60
CA VAL A 153 -0.18 16.53 15.15
C VAL A 153 -0.32 16.54 16.69
N GLU A 154 -0.21 17.70 17.35
CA GLU A 154 -0.29 17.83 18.82
C GLU A 154 -1.65 17.46 19.43
N ASP A 155 -2.70 17.36 18.60
CA ASP A 155 -4.06 16.96 19.03
C ASP A 155 -4.29 15.43 19.02
N ILE A 156 -3.31 14.63 18.56
CA ILE A 156 -3.44 13.17 18.58
C ILE A 156 -3.07 12.65 19.97
N VAL A 157 -4.05 12.11 20.69
CA VAL A 157 -3.85 11.51 22.01
C VAL A 157 -4.01 9.99 21.92
N SER A 158 -2.96 9.23 22.23
CA SER A 158 -3.00 7.76 22.32
C SER A 158 -2.23 7.23 23.52
N GLU A 159 -2.60 6.05 24.00
CA GLU A 159 -1.94 5.37 25.13
C GLU A 159 -0.47 5.07 24.81
N THR A 160 -0.21 4.58 23.60
CA THR A 160 1.15 4.28 23.11
C THR A 160 2.01 5.54 23.04
N LEU A 161 1.46 6.67 22.56
CA LEU A 161 2.17 7.94 22.53
C LEU A 161 2.53 8.40 23.95
N ALA A 162 1.58 8.32 24.89
CA ALA A 162 1.84 8.64 26.29
C ALA A 162 2.98 7.77 26.86
N ARG A 163 3.03 6.48 26.53
CA ARG A 163 4.12 5.56 26.92
C ARG A 163 5.46 5.93 26.30
N ILE A 164 5.49 6.37 25.04
CA ILE A 164 6.70 6.87 24.38
C ILE A 164 7.24 8.09 25.11
N HIS A 165 6.39 9.05 25.49
CA HIS A 165 6.81 10.21 26.28
C HIS A 165 7.43 9.80 27.62
N VAL A 166 6.93 8.75 28.28
CA VAL A 166 7.56 8.18 29.48
C VAL A 166 8.95 7.63 29.17
N MET A 167 9.11 6.84 28.10
CA MET A 167 10.40 6.27 27.69
C MET A 167 11.43 7.36 27.33
N GLN A 168 10.97 8.48 26.78
CA GLN A 168 11.79 9.65 26.47
C GLN A 168 12.09 10.53 27.70
N GLY A 169 11.60 10.17 28.89
CA GLY A 169 11.78 10.94 30.13
C GLY A 169 10.90 12.20 30.22
N LYS A 170 9.94 12.37 29.31
CA LYS A 170 9.00 13.50 29.26
C LYS A 170 7.73 13.21 30.08
N THR A 171 7.91 12.95 31.37
CA THR A 171 6.85 12.47 32.28
C THR A 171 5.65 13.43 32.36
N GLN A 172 5.88 14.75 32.31
CA GLN A 172 4.81 15.74 32.38
C GLN A 172 3.89 15.73 31.14
N GLU A 173 4.43 15.46 29.96
CA GLU A 173 3.66 15.36 28.72
C GLU A 173 2.84 14.06 28.71
N ALA A 174 3.44 12.95 29.16
CA ALA A 174 2.75 11.68 29.32
C ALA A 174 1.54 11.79 30.25
N ILE A 175 1.68 12.46 31.40
CA ILE A 175 0.56 12.66 32.34
C ILE A 175 -0.56 13.46 31.69
N LYS A 176 -0.26 14.56 30.98
CA LYS A 176 -1.27 15.36 30.27
C LYS A 176 -2.02 14.53 29.22
N MET A 177 -1.32 13.64 28.51
CA MET A 177 -1.95 12.76 27.53
C MET A 177 -2.88 11.74 28.20
N TYR A 178 -2.45 11.10 29.30
CA TYR A 178 -3.33 10.20 30.06
C TYR A 178 -4.56 10.92 30.64
N GLU A 179 -4.40 12.16 31.11
CA GLU A 179 -5.52 12.98 31.58
C GLU A 179 -6.53 13.27 30.46
N ARG A 180 -6.07 13.54 29.23
CA ARG A 180 -6.95 13.68 28.05
C ARG A 180 -7.63 12.35 27.68
N LEU A 181 -6.91 11.22 27.73
CA LEU A 181 -7.48 9.90 27.45
C LEU A 181 -8.60 9.49 28.42
N ILE A 182 -8.54 9.94 29.68
CA ILE A 182 -9.62 9.72 30.66
C ILE A 182 -10.91 10.42 30.23
N VAL A 183 -10.80 11.63 29.66
CA VAL A 183 -11.96 12.41 29.20
C VAL A 183 -12.57 11.80 27.95
N GLU A 184 -11.75 11.32 27.01
CA GLU A 184 -12.22 10.73 25.75
C GLU A 184 -12.70 9.29 25.89
N ASN A 185 -12.06 8.50 26.75
CA ASN A 185 -12.31 7.07 26.91
C ASN A 185 -12.57 6.72 28.39
N SER A 186 -13.77 7.05 28.86
CA SER A 186 -14.20 6.81 30.25
C SER A 186 -14.14 5.33 30.67
N ASP A 187 -14.29 4.41 29.72
CA ASP A 187 -14.31 2.95 29.97
C ASP A 187 -12.97 2.42 30.50
N ARG A 188 -11.86 3.14 30.26
CA ARG A 188 -10.51 2.77 30.72
C ARG A 188 -9.93 3.79 31.71
N ALA A 189 -10.74 4.67 32.28
CA ALA A 189 -10.29 5.72 33.18
C ALA A 189 -9.49 5.18 34.39
N ASP A 190 -9.91 4.06 34.98
CA ASP A 190 -9.21 3.41 36.10
C ASP A 190 -7.79 2.94 35.72
N HIS A 191 -7.60 2.51 34.47
CA HIS A 191 -6.28 2.12 33.97
C HIS A 191 -5.35 3.33 33.84
N TYR A 192 -5.83 4.40 33.19
CA TYR A 192 -5.02 5.60 32.97
C TYR A 192 -4.69 6.34 34.26
N THR A 193 -5.62 6.38 35.22
CA THR A 193 -5.35 6.94 36.56
C THR A 193 -4.27 6.15 37.31
N SER A 194 -4.28 4.81 37.22
CA SER A 194 -3.20 3.99 37.80
C SER A 194 -1.85 4.25 37.15
N GLU A 195 -1.79 4.50 35.84
CA GLU A 195 -0.53 4.83 35.15
C GLU A 195 -0.02 6.22 35.56
N ILE A 196 -0.90 7.21 35.67
CA ILE A 196 -0.56 8.55 36.19
C ILE A 196 0.01 8.45 37.62
N ASP A 197 -0.58 7.61 38.47
CA ASP A 197 -0.11 7.44 39.86
C ASP A 197 1.26 6.77 39.95
N LYS A 198 1.62 5.90 39.01
CA LYS A 198 2.98 5.33 38.91
C LYS A 198 3.97 6.43 38.53
N LEU A 199 3.63 7.20 37.50
CA LEU A 199 4.49 8.28 36.98
C LEU A 199 4.69 9.45 37.94
N LYS A 200 3.76 9.67 38.88
CA LYS A 200 3.90 10.68 39.95
C LYS A 200 4.70 10.19 41.17
N LYS A 201 4.96 8.89 41.27
CA LYS A 201 5.70 8.28 42.39
C LYS A 201 7.18 8.04 42.10
N ASP A 202 7.56 8.03 40.81
CA ASP A 202 8.95 8.06 40.34
C ASP A 202 9.53 9.48 40.39
#